data_AF-A0A286GAG6-F1
#
_entry.id   AF-A0A286GAG6-F1
#
_cell.length_a   1.000
_cell.length_b   1.000
_cell.length_c   1.000
_cell.angle_alpha   90.00
_cell.angle_beta   90.00
_cell.angle_gamma   90.00
#
_symmetry.space_group_name_H-M   'P 1'
#
loop_
_entity.id
_entity.type
_entity.pdbx_description
1 polymer ?
#
loop_
_entity_poly.entity_id
_entity_poly.type
_entity_poly.pdbx_seq_one_letter_code
_entity_poly.pdbx_strand_id
1 'polypeptide(L)'
;MTLDDLKGSLAARLPERAAAAVAAYDAFSATPAPDDAKGFAAHHAACKAALAHVEVLVKLLRWAAPPAVPAAAAGGAGGGDDDLARLIAAARSAMTEDADPDDDFAPDDDDRDD
;
A
#
# COMPACT_ATOMS: atom_id res chain seq x y z
N MET A 1 21.20 -16.56 0.51
CA MET A 1 19.92 -16.17 -0.07
C MET A 1 19.00 -15.77 1.06
N THR A 2 18.83 -14.47 1.23
CA THR A 2 17.97 -13.84 2.24
C THR A 2 16.50 -13.82 1.78
N LEU A 3 15.59 -13.38 2.65
CA LEU A 3 14.20 -13.16 2.28
C LEU A 3 14.07 -12.08 1.21
N ASP A 4 14.88 -11.03 1.29
CA ASP A 4 14.89 -9.93 0.35
C ASP A 4 15.46 -10.35 -1.01
N ASP A 5 16.48 -11.21 -1.03
CA ASP A 5 16.99 -11.83 -2.27
C ASP A 5 15.88 -12.64 -2.97
N LEU A 6 15.09 -13.40 -2.20
CA LEU A 6 13.97 -14.17 -2.72
C LEU A 6 12.86 -13.27 -3.27
N LYS A 7 12.48 -12.22 -2.52
CA LYS A 7 11.48 -11.24 -2.97
C LYS A 7 11.92 -10.55 -4.27
N GLY A 8 13.18 -10.13 -4.37
CA GLY A 8 13.72 -9.53 -5.58
C GLY A 8 13.69 -10.47 -6.79
N SER A 9 14.09 -11.73 -6.61
CA SER A 9 14.02 -12.77 -7.64
C SER A 9 12.59 -13.04 -8.10
N LEU A 10 11.64 -13.08 -7.16
CA LEU A 10 10.22 -13.26 -7.47
C LEU A 10 9.62 -12.04 -8.16
N ALA A 11 9.94 -10.83 -7.71
CA ALA A 11 9.49 -9.58 -8.33
C ALA A 11 9.94 -9.48 -9.80
N ALA A 12 11.13 -9.99 -10.14
CA ALA A 12 11.62 -10.00 -11.51
C ALA A 12 10.90 -11.01 -12.43
N ARG A 13 10.47 -12.17 -11.89
CA ARG A 13 9.98 -13.31 -12.70
C ARG A 13 8.46 -13.48 -12.69
N LEU A 14 7.80 -13.06 -11.62
CA LEU A 14 6.36 -13.23 -11.45
C LEU A 14 5.51 -12.41 -12.42
N PRO A 15 5.89 -11.18 -12.87
CA PRO A 15 5.05 -10.42 -13.79
C PRO A 15 4.82 -11.16 -15.11
N GLU A 16 5.89 -11.70 -15.70
CA GLU A 16 5.82 -12.50 -16.93
C GLU A 16 4.99 -13.77 -16.72
N ARG A 17 5.17 -14.46 -15.60
CA ARG A 17 4.40 -15.66 -15.25
C ARG A 17 2.91 -15.37 -15.05
N ALA A 18 2.57 -14.25 -14.43
CA ALA A 18 1.20 -13.83 -14.25
C ALA A 18 0.55 -13.51 -15.60
N ALA A 19 1.25 -12.79 -16.49
CA ALA A 19 0.78 -12.53 -17.85
C ALA A 19 0.56 -13.84 -18.64
N ALA A 20 1.52 -14.78 -18.57
CA ALA A 20 1.39 -16.07 -19.21
C ALA A 20 0.22 -16.90 -18.66
N ALA A 21 -0.01 -16.87 -17.34
CA ALA A 21 -1.12 -17.59 -16.71
C ALA A 21 -2.49 -17.01 -17.13
N VAL A 22 -2.61 -15.69 -17.23
CA VAL A 22 -3.82 -15.03 -17.75
C VAL A 22 -4.06 -15.41 -19.21
N ALA A 23 -3.03 -15.32 -20.06
CA ALA A 23 -3.15 -15.71 -21.47
C ALA A 23 -3.55 -17.18 -21.65
N ALA A 24 -3.01 -18.08 -20.82
CA ALA A 24 -3.38 -19.49 -20.84
C ALA A 24 -4.84 -19.73 -20.41
N TYR A 25 -5.33 -18.98 -19.40
CA TYR A 25 -6.73 -19.01 -19.01
C TYR A 25 -7.64 -18.51 -20.14
N ASP A 26 -7.30 -17.39 -20.78
CA ASP A 26 -8.10 -16.83 -21.88
C ASP A 26 -8.16 -17.81 -23.06
N ALA A 27 -7.03 -18.41 -23.42
CA ALA A 27 -6.96 -19.42 -24.48
C ALA A 27 -7.79 -20.67 -24.15
N PHE A 28 -7.74 -21.15 -22.90
CA PHE A 28 -8.47 -22.34 -22.47
C PHE A 28 -9.98 -22.08 -22.37
N SER A 29 -10.37 -20.96 -21.76
CA SER A 29 -11.78 -20.59 -21.57
C SER A 29 -12.49 -20.23 -22.89
N ALA A 30 -11.74 -19.84 -23.93
CA ALA A 30 -12.27 -19.64 -25.27
C ALA A 30 -12.59 -20.96 -26.02
N THR A 31 -12.13 -22.11 -25.51
CA THR A 31 -12.49 -23.40 -26.10
C THR A 31 -13.97 -23.72 -25.82
N PRO A 32 -14.69 -24.32 -26.78
CA PRO A 32 -16.09 -24.69 -26.56
C PRO A 32 -16.20 -25.68 -25.41
N ALA A 33 -17.13 -25.42 -24.49
CA ALA A 33 -17.36 -26.34 -23.38
C ALA A 33 -18.00 -27.64 -23.88
N PRO A 34 -17.62 -28.81 -23.32
CA PRO A 34 -18.29 -30.07 -23.65
C PRO A 34 -19.78 -30.02 -23.29
N ASP A 35 -20.62 -30.62 -24.14
CA ASP A 35 -22.08 -30.63 -23.97
C ASP A 35 -22.55 -31.58 -22.85
N ASP A 36 -21.68 -32.50 -22.42
CA ASP A 36 -21.99 -33.43 -21.34
C ASP A 36 -21.74 -32.78 -19.97
N ALA A 37 -22.61 -33.09 -19.00
CA ALA A 37 -22.53 -32.49 -17.67
C ALA A 37 -21.19 -32.71 -16.97
N LYS A 38 -20.53 -33.86 -17.19
CA LYS A 38 -19.23 -34.18 -16.58
C LYS A 38 -18.12 -33.35 -17.22
N GLY A 39 -18.12 -33.24 -18.54
CA GLY A 39 -17.18 -32.46 -19.33
C GLY A 39 -17.32 -30.96 -19.04
N PHE A 40 -18.55 -30.44 -18.97
CA PHE A 40 -18.80 -29.07 -18.53
C PHE A 40 -18.25 -28.82 -17.11
N ALA A 41 -18.56 -29.70 -16.15
CA ALA A 41 -18.07 -29.56 -14.78
C ALA A 41 -16.54 -29.61 -14.70
N ALA A 42 -15.90 -30.48 -15.47
CA ALA A 42 -14.44 -30.58 -15.56
C ALA A 42 -13.81 -29.33 -16.19
N HIS A 43 -14.38 -28.83 -17.30
CA HIS A 43 -13.94 -27.59 -17.94
C HIS A 43 -14.05 -26.41 -16.97
N HIS A 44 -15.22 -26.23 -16.36
CA HIS A 44 -15.43 -25.15 -15.41
C HIS A 44 -14.52 -25.27 -14.16
N ALA A 45 -14.25 -26.49 -13.67
CA ALA A 45 -13.30 -26.71 -12.58
C ALA A 45 -11.87 -26.31 -12.98
N ALA A 46 -11.44 -26.63 -14.21
CA ALA A 46 -10.14 -26.23 -14.73
C ALA A 46 -10.03 -24.70 -14.87
N CYS A 47 -11.08 -24.02 -15.37
CA CYS A 47 -11.12 -22.55 -15.42
C CYS A 47 -10.98 -21.91 -14.03
N LYS A 48 -11.72 -22.42 -13.04
CA LYS A 48 -11.60 -21.95 -11.65
C LYS A 48 -10.20 -22.17 -11.08
N ALA A 49 -9.59 -23.32 -11.34
CA ALA A 49 -8.23 -23.61 -10.90
C ALA A 49 -7.20 -22.65 -11.52
N ALA A 50 -7.35 -22.31 -12.81
CA ALA A 50 -6.50 -21.35 -13.49
C ALA A 50 -6.64 -19.94 -12.88
N LEU A 51 -7.86 -19.48 -12.60
CA LEU A 51 -8.08 -18.19 -11.94
C LEU A 51 -7.52 -18.15 -10.52
N ALA A 52 -7.66 -19.23 -9.75
CA ALA A 52 -7.06 -19.35 -8.43
C ALA A 52 -5.52 -19.29 -8.49
N HIS A 53 -4.91 -19.87 -9.51
CA HIS A 53 -3.47 -19.76 -9.75
C HIS A 53 -3.06 -18.30 -10.04
N VAL A 54 -3.80 -17.59 -10.91
CA VAL A 54 -3.56 -16.16 -11.17
C VAL A 54 -3.68 -15.33 -9.90
N GLU A 55 -4.69 -15.58 -9.06
CA GLU A 55 -4.88 -14.89 -7.79
C GLU A 55 -3.66 -15.07 -6.86
N VAL A 56 -3.12 -16.29 -6.76
CA VAL A 56 -1.92 -16.57 -5.98
C VAL A 56 -0.71 -15.79 -6.52
N LEU A 57 -0.53 -15.74 -7.84
CA LEU A 57 0.55 -14.98 -8.46
C LEU A 57 0.44 -13.47 -8.16
N VAL A 58 -0.78 -12.92 -8.19
CA VAL A 58 -1.03 -11.51 -7.84
C VAL A 58 -0.72 -11.24 -6.37
N LYS A 59 -1.11 -12.14 -5.46
CA LYS A 59 -0.77 -12.02 -4.03
C LYS A 59 0.73 -12.06 -3.80
N LEU A 60 1.44 -12.96 -4.48
CA LEU A 60 2.90 -13.04 -4.41
C LEU A 60 3.58 -11.79 -4.99
N LEU A 61 3.07 -11.24 -6.09
CA LEU A 61 3.56 -9.98 -6.65
C LEU A 61 3.43 -8.83 -5.65
N ARG A 62 2.27 -8.70 -5.00
CA ARG A 62 2.04 -7.67 -3.97
C ARG A 62 2.96 -7.83 -2.77
N TRP A 63 3.24 -9.07 -2.36
CA TRP A 63 4.15 -9.36 -1.27
C TRP A 63 5.63 -9.11 -1.64
N ALA A 64 6.00 -9.38 -2.88
CA ALA A 64 7.36 -9.17 -3.39
C ALA A 64 7.64 -7.73 -3.82
N ALA A 65 6.60 -6.91 -4.02
CA ALA A 65 6.74 -5.51 -4.38
C ALA A 65 7.50 -4.77 -3.25
N PRO A 66 8.50 -3.94 -3.60
CA PRO A 66 9.11 -3.06 -2.63
C PRO A 66 8.03 -2.14 -2.01
N PRO A 67 8.22 -1.69 -0.77
CA PRO A 67 7.30 -0.72 -0.17
C PRO A 67 7.12 0.43 -1.15
N ALA A 68 5.88 0.71 -1.53
CA ALA A 68 5.58 1.78 -2.46
C ALA A 68 6.12 3.07 -1.85
N VAL A 69 7.23 3.58 -2.39
CA VAL A 69 7.65 4.94 -2.14
C VAL A 69 6.48 5.78 -2.68
N PRO A 70 5.76 6.53 -1.84
CA PRO A 70 4.68 7.37 -2.34
C PRO A 70 5.24 8.22 -3.49
N ALA A 71 4.49 8.30 -4.59
CA ALA A 71 4.86 9.02 -5.80
C ALA A 71 4.85 10.55 -5.61
N ALA A 72 5.45 11.02 -4.52
CA ALA A 72 5.71 12.39 -4.15
C ALA A 72 7.22 12.56 -3.89
N ALA A 73 8.06 12.10 -4.81
CA ALA A 73 9.51 12.41 -4.79
C ALA A 73 10.18 12.29 -6.17
N ALA A 74 9.44 12.49 -7.27
CA ALA A 74 10.06 12.78 -8.57
C ALA A 74 10.57 14.24 -8.64
N GLY A 75 11.08 14.76 -7.52
CA GLY A 75 11.56 16.11 -7.36
C GLY A 75 12.06 16.35 -5.93
N GLY A 76 13.36 16.16 -5.72
CA GLY A 76 14.09 16.73 -4.57
C GLY A 76 14.30 15.79 -3.39
N ALA A 77 15.59 15.46 -3.20
CA ALA A 77 16.28 15.03 -1.98
C ALA A 77 15.47 14.85 -0.67
N GLY A 78 15.59 13.66 -0.06
CA GLY A 78 15.91 13.59 1.37
C GLY A 78 14.79 13.44 2.39
N GLY A 79 13.55 13.10 1.99
CA GLY A 79 12.44 12.84 2.91
C GLY A 79 12.54 11.54 3.71
N GLY A 80 13.59 11.36 4.49
CA GLY A 80 13.74 10.29 5.48
C GLY A 80 13.13 10.67 6.84
N ASP A 81 13.25 9.77 7.83
CA ASP A 81 12.81 9.97 9.23
C ASP A 81 13.23 11.34 9.81
N ASP A 82 14.33 11.92 9.33
CA ASP A 82 14.83 13.23 9.72
C ASP A 82 13.86 14.38 9.35
N ASP A 83 13.20 14.31 8.20
CA ASP A 83 12.22 15.32 7.78
C ASP A 83 10.92 15.21 8.59
N LEU A 84 10.51 13.99 8.94
CA LEU A 84 9.39 13.76 9.84
C LEU A 84 9.72 14.25 11.25
N ALA A 85 10.91 13.97 11.76
CA ALA A 85 11.38 14.46 13.04
C ALA A 85 11.42 16.00 13.08
N ARG A 86 11.87 16.63 11.99
CA ARG A 86 11.89 18.09 11.83
C ARG A 86 10.48 18.68 11.81
N LEU A 87 9.52 18.06 11.12
CA LEU A 87 8.12 18.48 11.10
C LEU A 87 7.47 18.37 12.49
N ILE A 88 7.73 17.28 13.22
CA ILE A 88 7.22 17.10 14.59
C ILE A 88 7.82 18.15 15.54
N ALA A 89 9.11 18.46 15.42
CA ALA A 89 9.76 19.48 16.23
C ALA A 89 9.19 20.88 15.96
N ALA A 90 8.98 21.24 14.69
CA ALA A 90 8.39 22.52 14.31
C ALA A 90 6.96 22.68 14.84
N ALA A 91 6.13 21.63 14.73
CA ALA A 91 4.77 21.64 15.24
C ALA A 91 4.71 21.83 16.76
N ARG A 92 5.62 21.22 17.53
CA ARG A 92 5.70 21.38 18.99
C ARG A 92 6.14 22.78 19.40
N SER A 93 7.06 23.39 18.67
CA SER A 93 7.54 24.74 18.97
C SER A 93 6.42 25.77 18.79
N ALA A 94 5.66 25.67 17.70
CA ALA A 94 4.53 26.58 17.43
C ALA A 94 3.45 26.53 18.53
N MET A 95 3.15 25.34 19.09
CA MET A 95 2.18 25.22 20.19
C MET A 95 2.69 25.77 21.53
N THR A 96 4.00 25.97 21.67
CA THR A 96 4.61 26.53 22.89
C THR A 96 4.66 28.05 22.83
N GLU A 97 4.76 28.63 21.63
CA GLU A 97 4.76 30.09 21.42
C GLU A 97 3.38 30.74 21.64
N ASP A 98 2.28 29.99 21.51
CA ASP A 98 0.91 30.46 21.80
C ASP A 98 0.48 30.30 23.27
N ALA A 99 1.31 29.66 24.12
CA ALA A 99 1.05 29.55 25.55
C ALA A 99 1.61 30.79 26.26
N ASP A 100 0.91 31.91 26.15
CA ASP A 100 1.25 33.16 26.84
C ASP A 100 1.13 32.95 28.37
N PRO A 101 2.23 33.05 29.15
CA PRO A 101 2.20 32.87 30.60
C PRO A 101 1.60 34.04 31.37
N ASP A 102 1.19 35.11 30.68
CA ASP A 102 0.71 36.37 31.26
C ASP A 102 -0.83 36.52 31.20
N ASP A 103 -1.61 35.42 31.19
CA ASP A 103 -3.03 35.47 31.55
C ASP A 103 -3.16 35.55 33.09
N ASP A 104 -2.57 36.62 33.65
CA ASP A 104 -2.85 37.10 35.00
C ASP A 104 -4.33 37.51 35.03
N PHE A 105 -5.19 36.57 35.41
CA PHE A 105 -6.54 36.87 35.89
C PHE A 105 -6.39 37.64 37.22
N ALA A 106 -6.01 38.91 37.12
CA ALA A 106 -6.19 39.86 38.19
C ALA A 106 -7.71 40.06 38.32
N PRO A 107 -8.34 39.70 39.47
CA PRO A 107 -9.70 40.13 39.70
C PRO A 107 -9.71 41.66 39.68
N ASP A 108 -10.56 42.24 38.84
CA ASP A 108 -10.87 43.67 38.84
C ASP A 108 -11.36 44.07 40.25
N ASP A 109 -10.46 44.61 41.07
CA ASP A 109 -10.85 45.46 42.19
C ASP A 109 -11.38 46.76 41.59
N ASP A 110 -12.69 46.75 41.32
CA ASP A 110 -13.49 47.90 40.88
C ASP A 110 -13.35 49.01 41.92
N ASP A 111 -12.58 50.05 41.55
CA ASP A 111 -12.50 51.34 42.21
C ASP A 111 -13.89 51.89 42.57
N ARG A 112 -14.04 52.46 43.77
CA ARG A 112 -14.40 53.89 43.92
C ARG A 112 -14.42 54.39 45.36
N ASP A 113 -13.63 55.44 45.55
CA ASP A 113 -13.68 56.45 46.62
C ASP A 113 -15.10 57.05 46.84
N ASP A 114 -15.57 57.08 48.10
CA ASP A 114 -15.96 58.26 48.93
C ASP A 114 -16.58 57.79 50.27
#